data_AF-A0A444S3V9-F1
#
_entry.id   AF-A0A444S3V9-F1
#
_cell.length_a   1.000
_cell.length_b   1.000
_cell.length_c   1.000
_cell.angle_alpha   90.00
_cell.angle_beta   90.00
_cell.angle_gamma   90.00
#
_symmetry.space_group_name_H-M   'P 1'
#
loop_
_entity.id
_entity.type
_entity.pdbx_description
1 polymer ?
#
loop_
_entity_poly.entity_id
_entity_poly.type
_entity_poly.pdbx_seq_one_letter_code
_entity_poly.pdbx_strand_id
1 'polypeptide(L)'
;MGSPLLPVGIRRAFINPNQNYEDEPGSTNIEIEAMMSTANAGVVEVDISLCAKKANETQSCGIQIDGLIVKAIAEPQPSEDRNLFVKTIWDVDSAYGLAVTPPTPANEAASSTVIDACERITLFYMQNLIRELSAQDLESASWYHQELLRYIHTTLSTTREKRHAILREGWLDDDRETILKLIDEHPESVDIEMLVAVELPHVNMHYLDFDRPEAWNADVLVRHVLLMAFTLTSSTTTQEMLWSEEPEVLVKGGEILVPRIVPDHVANETTPSVGK
;
A
#
# COMPACT_ATOMS: atom_id res chain seq x y z
N MET A 1 18.29 16.72 25.73
CA MET A 1 19.15 16.72 26.93
C MET A 1 18.78 15.48 27.72
N GLY A 2 19.73 14.74 28.28
CA GLY A 2 19.39 13.50 29.00
C GLY A 2 18.52 13.77 30.23
N SER A 3 17.58 12.88 30.51
CA SER A 3 16.76 12.89 31.73
C SER A 3 17.64 12.90 32.98
N PRO A 4 17.35 13.75 33.99
CA PRO A 4 18.11 13.76 35.24
C PRO A 4 18.02 12.40 35.95
N LEU A 5 19.14 11.93 36.49
CA LEU A 5 19.24 10.68 37.25
C LEU A 5 19.13 10.97 38.75
N LEU A 6 18.28 10.22 39.46
CA LEU A 6 18.13 10.31 40.92
C LEU A 6 18.49 8.98 41.60
N PRO A 7 19.10 9.01 42.80
CA PRO A 7 19.27 7.82 43.63
C PRO A 7 17.92 7.22 44.02
N VAL A 8 17.73 5.94 43.74
CA VAL A 8 16.50 5.20 44.09
C VAL A 8 16.75 4.03 45.04
N GLY A 9 18.01 3.62 45.22
CA GLY A 9 18.35 2.52 46.10
C GLY A 9 19.84 2.30 46.22
N ILE A 10 20.23 1.58 47.27
CA ILE A 10 21.59 1.12 47.53
C ILE A 10 21.48 -0.37 47.87
N ARG A 11 22.25 -1.24 47.23
CA ARG A 11 22.25 -2.67 47.58
C ARG A 11 22.88 -2.90 48.94
N ARG A 12 24.06 -2.31 49.16
CA ARG A 12 24.80 -2.45 50.41
C ARG A 12 25.67 -1.22 50.67
N ALA A 13 25.70 -0.79 51.92
CA ALA A 13 26.65 0.21 52.40
C ALA A 13 27.42 -0.37 53.58
N PHE A 14 28.75 -0.29 53.52
CA PHE A 14 29.65 -0.55 54.63
C PHE A 14 30.21 0.78 55.12
N ILE A 15 30.07 1.04 56.42
CA ILE A 15 30.57 2.25 57.07
C ILE A 15 31.34 1.82 58.32
N ASN A 16 32.64 2.11 58.35
CA ASN A 16 33.48 1.99 59.52
C ASN A 16 33.56 3.36 60.21
N PRO A 17 32.83 3.58 61.32
CA PRO A 17 32.81 4.87 62.01
C PRO A 17 34.13 5.22 62.70
N ASN A 18 35.04 4.25 62.85
CA ASN A 18 36.35 4.46 63.47
C ASN A 18 37.42 4.90 62.46
N GLN A 19 37.07 5.06 61.18
CA GLN A 19 37.99 5.55 60.17
C GLN A 19 38.23 7.05 60.38
N ASN A 20 39.51 7.44 60.48
CA ASN A 20 39.88 8.86 60.53
C ASN A 20 40.17 9.39 59.12
N TYR A 21 39.50 10.48 58.75
CA TYR A 21 39.69 11.21 57.49
C TYR A 21 40.25 12.62 57.70
N GLU A 22 40.54 13.01 58.94
CA GLU A 22 41.14 14.31 59.25
C GLU A 22 42.62 14.34 58.85
N ASP A 23 43.07 15.50 58.36
CA ASP A 23 44.46 15.74 58.00
C ASP A 23 45.00 16.94 58.81
N GLU A 24 44.91 18.17 58.27
CA GLU A 24 45.17 19.39 59.03
C GLU A 24 43.91 19.83 59.80
N PRO A 25 44.03 20.65 60.87
CA PRO A 25 42.87 21.12 61.63
C PRO A 25 41.84 21.82 60.73
N GLY A 26 40.68 21.19 60.56
CA GLY A 26 39.60 21.68 59.71
C GLY A 26 39.62 21.20 58.26
N SER A 27 40.56 20.34 57.86
CA SER A 27 40.60 19.70 56.55
C SER A 27 40.39 18.19 56.64
N THR A 28 39.80 17.63 55.58
CA THR A 28 39.62 16.18 55.42
C THR A 28 40.34 15.72 54.16
N ASN A 29 40.97 14.56 54.23
CA ASN A 29 41.74 13.99 53.14
C ASN A 29 41.12 12.66 52.69
N ILE A 30 40.21 12.79 51.73
CA ILE A 30 39.38 11.70 51.21
C ILE A 30 39.69 11.50 49.73
N GLU A 31 39.94 10.26 49.36
CA GLU A 31 39.99 9.80 47.98
C GLU A 31 38.70 9.06 47.65
N ILE A 32 38.06 9.41 46.54
CA ILE A 32 36.80 8.81 46.09
C ILE A 32 37.08 8.02 44.82
N GLU A 33 36.86 6.72 44.88
CA GLU A 33 36.87 5.83 43.73
C GLU A 33 35.43 5.44 43.40
N ALA A 34 35.01 5.65 42.16
CA ALA A 34 33.68 5.27 41.69
C ALA A 34 33.80 4.43 40.43
N MET A 35 33.23 3.22 40.46
CA MET A 35 33.23 2.31 39.32
C MET A 35 31.80 2.06 38.88
N MET A 36 31.52 2.31 37.61
CA MET A 36 30.22 2.05 37.01
C MET A 36 30.13 0.55 36.66
N SER A 37 29.25 -0.17 37.33
CA SER A 37 29.08 -1.62 37.13
C SER A 37 28.08 -1.92 36.02
N THR A 38 27.03 -1.11 35.89
CA THR A 38 26.03 -1.22 34.82
C THR A 38 25.60 0.16 34.35
N ALA A 39 25.45 0.34 33.03
CA ALA A 39 25.00 1.60 32.43
C ALA A 39 24.01 1.32 31.30
N ASN A 40 22.79 1.81 31.43
CA ASN A 40 21.81 1.87 30.35
C ASN A 40 21.07 3.22 30.35
N ALA A 41 20.20 3.44 29.37
CA ALA A 41 19.54 4.73 29.15
C ALA A 41 18.66 5.21 30.34
N GLY A 42 18.16 4.30 31.18
CA GLY A 42 17.26 4.63 32.28
C GLY A 42 17.81 4.34 33.67
N VAL A 43 18.88 3.56 33.78
CA VAL A 43 19.45 3.09 35.04
C VAL A 43 20.97 3.03 34.94
N VAL A 44 21.64 3.61 35.94
CA VAL A 44 23.07 3.45 36.15
C VAL A 44 23.29 2.87 37.54
N GLU A 45 24.17 1.89 37.63
CA GLU A 45 24.61 1.30 38.88
C GLU A 45 26.10 1.59 39.08
N VAL A 46 26.44 2.12 40.26
CA VAL A 46 27.78 2.59 40.59
C VAL A 46 28.20 2.05 41.95
N ASP A 47 29.43 1.56 42.04
CA ASP A 47 30.10 1.20 43.29
C ASP A 47 31.01 2.36 43.68
N ILE A 48 30.96 2.80 44.93
CA ILE A 48 31.69 3.97 45.41
C ILE A 48 32.49 3.58 46.66
N SER A 49 33.80 3.83 46.65
CA SER A 49 34.68 3.67 47.80
C SER A 49 35.26 5.03 48.21
N LEU A 50 35.15 5.36 49.50
CA LEU A 50 35.81 6.52 50.10
C LEU A 50 36.94 6.01 50.98
N CYS A 51 38.16 6.41 50.64
CA CYS A 51 39.38 5.96 51.28
C CYS A 51 40.15 7.13 51.86
N ALA A 52 40.76 6.91 53.03
CA ALA A 52 41.63 7.91 53.64
C ALA A 52 42.95 7.95 52.87
N LYS A 53 43.34 9.13 52.39
CA LYS A 53 44.58 9.30 51.65
C LYS A 53 45.73 9.56 52.62
N LYS A 54 46.51 8.52 52.92
CA LYS A 54 47.69 8.63 53.78
C LYS A 54 48.96 8.31 53.00
N ALA A 55 49.94 9.21 53.05
CA ALA A 55 51.14 9.14 52.21
C ALA A 55 52.00 7.87 52.41
N ASN A 56 51.88 7.17 53.55
CA ASN A 56 52.78 6.07 53.94
C ASN A 56 52.06 4.84 54.57
N GLU A 57 50.73 4.74 54.49
CA GLU A 57 49.95 3.61 55.05
C GLU A 57 49.13 2.90 53.96
N THR A 58 48.76 1.65 54.20
CA THR A 58 47.82 0.92 53.32
C THR A 58 46.51 1.69 53.22
N GLN A 59 46.09 1.99 51.99
CA GLN A 59 44.83 2.70 51.69
C GLN A 59 43.68 1.97 52.38
N SER A 60 43.02 2.65 53.31
CA SER A 60 41.91 2.09 54.09
C SER A 60 40.62 2.80 53.70
N CYS A 61 39.67 2.03 53.19
CA CYS A 61 38.36 2.52 52.78
C CYS A 61 37.36 2.32 53.90
N GLY A 62 36.99 3.43 54.56
CA GLY A 62 36.05 3.37 55.68
C GLY A 62 34.59 3.46 55.24
N ILE A 63 34.31 3.92 54.02
CA ILE A 63 32.96 3.89 53.47
C ILE A 63 33.01 3.22 52.10
N GLN A 64 32.18 2.20 51.92
CA GLN A 64 31.99 1.52 50.64
C GLN A 64 30.50 1.36 50.37
N ILE A 65 30.06 1.85 49.22
CA ILE A 65 28.71 1.69 48.70
C ILE A 65 28.82 0.73 47.52
N ASP A 66 28.17 -0.41 47.64
CA ASP A 66 28.10 -1.44 46.61
C ASP A 66 26.68 -1.40 46.05
N GLY A 67 26.58 -1.12 44.75
CA GLY A 67 25.34 -0.98 44.00
C GLY A 67 24.51 0.24 44.38
N LEU A 68 25.04 1.47 44.22
CA LEU A 68 24.22 2.68 44.18
C LEU A 68 23.44 2.71 42.87
N ILE A 69 22.12 2.61 42.95
CA ILE A 69 21.23 2.60 41.80
C ILE A 69 20.67 4.00 41.60
N VAL A 70 21.00 4.62 40.47
CA VAL A 70 20.40 5.87 40.02
C VAL A 70 19.50 5.61 38.80
N LYS A 71 18.30 6.18 38.81
CA LYS A 71 17.32 6.03 37.72
C LYS A 71 16.91 7.37 37.13
N ALA A 72 16.61 7.37 35.84
CA ALA A 72 16.04 8.53 35.16
C ALA A 72 14.65 8.85 35.75
N ILE A 73 14.37 10.14 35.96
CA ILE A 73 13.06 10.59 36.48
C ILE A 73 11.95 10.30 35.47
N ALA A 74 12.25 10.53 34.19
CA ALA A 74 11.35 10.26 33.08
C ALA A 74 11.88 9.12 32.22
N GLU A 75 10.96 8.32 31.68
CA GLU A 75 11.29 7.30 30.69
C GLU A 75 11.88 7.94 29.43
N PRO A 76 13.01 7.42 28.90
CA PRO A 76 13.61 7.94 27.68
C PRO A 76 12.61 7.94 26.53
N GLN A 77 12.43 9.10 25.88
CA GLN A 77 11.53 9.23 24.73
C GLN A 77 12.32 9.14 23.42
N PRO A 78 11.72 8.63 22.33
CA PRO A 78 12.39 8.58 21.01
C PRO A 78 12.91 9.95 20.53
N SER A 79 12.29 11.06 20.96
CA SER A 79 12.76 12.42 20.66
C SER A 79 14.11 12.79 21.30
N GLU A 80 14.55 12.03 22.30
CA GLU A 80 15.82 12.22 23.01
C GLU A 80 16.93 11.30 22.47
N ASP A 81 16.60 10.41 21.52
CA ASP A 81 17.55 9.49 20.91
C ASP A 81 18.64 10.22 20.12
N ARG A 82 19.87 9.71 20.23
CA ARG A 82 21.00 10.23 19.45
C ARG A 82 21.07 9.48 18.12
N ASN A 83 20.65 10.15 17.06
CA ASN A 83 20.77 9.64 15.69
C ASN A 83 22.22 9.75 15.19
N LEU A 84 23.11 8.91 15.72
CA LEU A 84 24.53 8.89 15.36
C LEU A 84 24.81 8.12 14.06
N PHE A 85 23.93 7.19 13.70
CA PHE A 85 24.09 6.36 12.52
C PHE A 85 23.30 6.94 11.36
N VAL A 86 23.94 6.99 10.19
CA VAL A 86 23.31 7.37 8.92
C VAL A 86 23.50 6.24 7.92
N LYS A 87 22.50 6.00 7.09
CA LYS A 87 22.55 5.07 5.97
C LYS A 87 22.09 5.80 4.72
N THR A 88 22.85 5.67 3.64
CA THR A 88 22.40 6.12 2.31
C THR A 88 21.42 5.08 1.75
N ILE A 89 20.20 5.50 1.47
CA ILE A 89 19.19 4.71 0.77
C ILE A 89 19.07 5.31 -0.63
N TRP A 90 19.34 4.49 -1.64
CA TRP A 90 19.10 4.85 -3.04
C TRP A 90 17.67 4.44 -3.39
N ASP A 91 16.91 5.38 -3.94
CA ASP A 91 15.53 5.17 -4.35
C ASP A 91 15.30 5.82 -5.73
N VAL A 92 14.21 5.44 -6.41
CA VAL A 92 13.83 6.00 -7.71
C VAL A 92 13.36 7.44 -7.52
N ASP A 93 13.80 8.34 -8.41
CA ASP A 93 13.41 9.75 -8.37
C ASP A 93 11.90 9.90 -8.65
N SER A 94 11.17 10.49 -7.70
CA SER A 94 9.73 10.79 -7.81
C SER A 94 9.36 11.65 -9.02
N ALA A 95 10.32 12.37 -9.62
CA ALA A 95 10.10 13.17 -10.82
C ALA A 95 9.98 12.33 -12.10
N TYR A 96 10.31 11.03 -12.07
CA TYR A 96 10.25 10.15 -13.25
C TYR A 96 8.84 9.65 -13.61
N GLY A 97 7.79 9.99 -12.85
CA GLY A 97 6.39 9.73 -13.20
C GLY A 97 5.95 8.26 -13.22
N LEU A 98 6.89 7.32 -13.24
CA LEU A 98 6.65 5.89 -13.09
C LEU A 98 6.76 5.56 -11.60
N ALA A 99 5.65 5.67 -10.88
CA ALA A 99 5.51 4.98 -9.61
C ALA A 99 5.59 3.48 -9.91
N VAL A 100 6.78 2.89 -9.84
CA VAL A 100 6.94 1.45 -9.86
C VAL A 100 6.40 0.97 -8.52
N THR A 101 5.10 0.70 -8.47
CA THR A 101 4.52 -0.05 -7.37
C THR A 101 5.36 -1.32 -7.26
N PRO A 102 5.86 -1.69 -6.06
CA PRO A 102 6.51 -2.98 -5.91
C PRO A 102 5.56 -4.03 -6.49
N PRO A 103 6.03 -4.92 -7.38
CA PRO A 103 5.15 -5.89 -8.00
C PRO A 103 4.45 -6.62 -6.87
N THR A 104 3.14 -6.38 -6.73
CA THR A 104 2.27 -7.29 -6.00
C THR A 104 2.63 -8.66 -6.56
N PRO A 105 3.03 -9.64 -5.73
CA PRO A 105 3.33 -10.96 -6.24
C PRO A 105 2.07 -11.43 -6.95
N ALA A 106 2.06 -11.28 -8.27
CA ALA A 106 0.96 -11.73 -9.09
C ALA A 106 0.91 -13.22 -8.80
N ASN A 107 -0.24 -13.71 -8.40
CA ASN A 107 -0.51 -15.12 -8.55
C ASN A 107 -0.59 -15.35 -10.06
N GLU A 108 0.56 -15.43 -10.75
CA GLU A 108 0.69 -15.37 -12.20
C GLU A 108 -0.19 -16.42 -12.88
N ALA A 109 -0.39 -17.56 -12.21
CA ALA A 109 -1.26 -18.63 -12.66
C ALA A 109 -2.76 -18.26 -12.65
N ALA A 110 -3.24 -17.47 -11.69
CA ALA A 110 -4.64 -17.07 -11.59
C ALA A 110 -4.95 -15.82 -12.44
N SER A 111 -4.00 -14.88 -12.53
CA SER A 111 -4.14 -13.70 -13.39
C SER A 111 -4.15 -14.09 -14.87
N SER A 112 -3.31 -15.04 -15.28
CA SER A 112 -3.26 -15.49 -16.68
C SER A 112 -4.56 -16.17 -17.15
N THR A 113 -5.27 -16.92 -16.30
CA THR A 113 -6.50 -17.62 -16.71
C THR A 113 -7.68 -16.68 -16.88
N VAL A 114 -7.82 -15.70 -15.97
CA VAL A 114 -8.90 -14.70 -16.07
C VAL A 114 -8.69 -13.80 -17.29
N ILE A 115 -7.44 -13.42 -17.57
CA ILE A 115 -7.09 -12.65 -18.77
C ILE A 115 -7.43 -13.45 -20.04
N ASP A 116 -7.00 -14.73 -20.13
CA ASP A 116 -7.34 -15.59 -21.27
C ASP A 116 -8.86 -15.74 -21.43
N ALA A 117 -9.61 -15.87 -20.34
CA ALA A 117 -11.08 -15.92 -20.36
C ALA A 117 -11.69 -14.61 -20.88
N CYS A 118 -11.25 -13.46 -20.40
CA CYS A 118 -11.71 -12.15 -20.85
C CYS A 118 -11.47 -11.95 -22.36
N GLU A 119 -10.29 -12.31 -22.85
CA GLU A 119 -9.92 -12.23 -24.26
C GLU A 119 -10.82 -13.14 -25.13
N ARG A 120 -11.09 -14.38 -24.67
CA ARG A 120 -11.98 -15.33 -25.38
C ARG A 120 -13.43 -14.83 -25.44
N ILE A 121 -13.96 -14.34 -24.31
CA ILE A 121 -15.32 -13.79 -24.22
C ILE A 121 -15.45 -12.57 -25.15
N THR A 122 -14.47 -11.66 -25.11
CA THR A 122 -14.44 -10.47 -25.97
C THR A 122 -14.39 -10.85 -27.44
N LEU A 123 -13.54 -11.81 -27.82
CA LEU A 123 -13.41 -12.30 -29.19
C LEU A 123 -14.72 -12.90 -29.72
N PHE A 124 -15.44 -13.67 -28.88
CA PHE A 124 -16.74 -14.24 -29.22
C PHE A 124 -17.78 -13.15 -29.51
N TYR A 125 -17.89 -12.12 -28.66
CA TYR A 125 -18.85 -11.03 -28.89
C TYR A 125 -18.48 -10.15 -30.09
N MET A 126 -17.19 -9.94 -30.32
CA MET A 126 -16.69 -9.30 -31.54
C MET A 126 -17.13 -10.06 -32.81
N GLN A 127 -17.09 -11.40 -32.80
CA GLN A 127 -17.57 -12.21 -33.91
C GLN A 127 -19.09 -12.10 -34.09
N ASN A 128 -19.86 -12.12 -33.00
CA ASN A 128 -21.31 -12.01 -33.05
C ASN A 128 -21.75 -10.65 -33.58
N LEU A 129 -21.13 -9.57 -33.12
CA LEU A 129 -21.42 -8.21 -33.58
C LEU A 129 -21.27 -8.10 -35.11
N ILE A 130 -20.19 -8.61 -35.69
CA ILE A 130 -19.99 -8.58 -37.15
C ILE A 130 -20.95 -9.53 -37.88
N ARG A 131 -21.38 -10.64 -37.26
CA ARG A 131 -22.36 -11.56 -37.86
C ARG A 131 -23.76 -10.96 -37.94
N GLU A 132 -24.13 -10.12 -36.98
CA GLU A 132 -25.47 -9.53 -36.89
C GLU A 132 -25.61 -8.21 -37.66
N LEU A 133 -24.51 -7.49 -37.89
CA LEU A 133 -24.53 -6.22 -38.62
C LEU A 133 -24.62 -6.42 -40.13
N SER A 134 -25.54 -5.68 -40.78
CA SER A 134 -25.60 -5.62 -42.24
C SER A 134 -24.61 -4.57 -42.79
N ALA A 135 -24.24 -4.70 -44.07
CA ALA A 135 -23.40 -3.69 -44.74
C ALA A 135 -24.04 -2.29 -44.75
N GLN A 136 -25.37 -2.23 -44.74
CA GLN A 136 -26.13 -0.97 -44.72
C GLN A 136 -26.07 -0.28 -43.34
N ASP A 137 -26.06 -1.06 -42.25
CA ASP A 137 -25.88 -0.52 -40.90
C ASP A 137 -24.49 0.11 -40.75
N LEU A 138 -23.47 -0.51 -41.35
CA LEU A 138 -22.08 -0.05 -41.36
C LEU A 138 -21.91 1.32 -42.02
N GLU A 139 -22.57 1.52 -43.17
CA GLU A 139 -22.50 2.77 -43.94
C GLU A 139 -23.23 3.92 -43.24
N SER A 140 -24.28 3.60 -42.47
CA SER A 140 -25.04 4.59 -41.69
C SER A 140 -24.42 4.92 -40.32
N ALA A 141 -23.44 4.13 -39.87
CA ALA A 141 -22.82 4.28 -38.57
C ALA A 141 -21.99 5.56 -38.47
N SER A 142 -21.94 6.14 -37.26
CA SER A 142 -21.03 7.28 -36.99
C SER A 142 -19.56 6.89 -37.18
N TRP A 143 -18.71 7.85 -37.51
CA TRP A 143 -17.30 7.61 -37.85
C TRP A 143 -16.54 6.75 -36.80
N TYR A 144 -16.78 6.98 -35.50
CA TYR A 144 -16.10 6.26 -34.43
C TYR A 144 -16.56 4.80 -34.32
N HIS A 145 -17.82 4.50 -34.66
CA HIS A 145 -18.29 3.12 -34.79
C HIS A 145 -17.66 2.43 -36.00
N GLN A 146 -17.45 3.15 -37.11
CA GLN A 146 -16.74 2.60 -38.27
C GLN A 146 -15.28 2.26 -37.94
N GLU A 147 -14.61 3.06 -37.12
CA GLU A 147 -13.27 2.76 -36.60
C GLU A 147 -13.26 1.51 -35.72
N LEU A 148 -14.22 1.39 -34.79
CA LEU A 148 -14.38 0.19 -33.97
C LEU A 148 -14.54 -1.05 -34.85
N LEU A 149 -15.41 -0.99 -35.86
CA LEU A 149 -15.66 -2.11 -36.77
C LEU A 149 -14.42 -2.47 -37.58
N ARG A 150 -13.66 -1.47 -38.04
CA ARG A 150 -12.37 -1.69 -38.73
C ARG A 150 -11.36 -2.39 -37.82
N TYR A 151 -11.29 -1.98 -36.57
CA TYR A 151 -10.46 -2.66 -35.57
C TYR A 151 -10.89 -4.12 -35.42
N ILE A 152 -12.18 -4.41 -35.21
CA ILE A 152 -12.67 -5.77 -35.05
C ILE A 152 -12.35 -6.64 -36.28
N HIS A 153 -12.57 -6.13 -37.50
CA HIS A 153 -12.20 -6.84 -38.73
C HIS A 153 -10.70 -7.15 -38.80
N THR A 154 -9.85 -6.21 -38.40
CA THR A 154 -8.40 -6.38 -38.39
C THR A 154 -7.99 -7.42 -37.34
N THR A 155 -8.58 -7.39 -36.15
CA THR A 155 -8.32 -8.36 -35.08
C THR A 155 -8.76 -9.77 -35.48
N LEU A 156 -9.94 -9.94 -36.07
CA LEU A 156 -10.40 -11.25 -36.53
C LEU A 156 -9.56 -11.81 -37.68
N SER A 157 -9.16 -10.98 -38.65
CA SER A 157 -8.30 -11.41 -39.76
C SER A 157 -6.90 -11.80 -39.31
N THR A 158 -6.27 -10.97 -38.46
CA THR A 158 -4.94 -11.28 -37.89
C THR A 158 -4.96 -12.53 -37.01
N THR A 159 -6.04 -12.78 -36.26
CA THR A 159 -6.21 -13.99 -35.44
C THR A 159 -6.36 -15.24 -36.32
N ARG A 160 -7.18 -15.18 -37.38
CA ARG A 160 -7.31 -16.28 -38.37
C ARG A 160 -5.98 -16.61 -39.04
N GLU A 161 -5.17 -15.60 -39.31
CA GLU A 161 -3.87 -15.78 -39.95
C GLU A 161 -2.74 -16.12 -38.96
N LYS A 162 -3.03 -16.32 -37.66
CA LYS A 162 -2.03 -16.61 -36.61
C LYS A 162 -0.98 -15.52 -36.46
N ARG A 163 -1.32 -14.29 -36.81
CA ARG A 163 -0.45 -13.11 -36.72
C ARG A 163 -0.75 -12.25 -35.49
N HIS A 164 -1.84 -12.53 -34.77
CA HIS A 164 -2.16 -11.82 -33.53
C HIS A 164 -1.24 -12.30 -32.40
N ALA A 165 -0.72 -11.36 -31.60
CA ALA A 165 0.31 -11.67 -30.59
C ALA A 165 -0.23 -12.45 -29.37
N ILE A 166 -1.51 -12.25 -29.03
CA ILE A 166 -2.15 -12.78 -27.82
C ILE A 166 -3.22 -13.82 -28.19
N LEU A 167 -4.26 -13.38 -28.92
CA LEU A 167 -5.36 -14.22 -29.41
C LEU A 167 -4.91 -15.42 -30.26
N ARG A 168 -5.55 -16.57 -30.02
CA ARG A 168 -5.26 -17.85 -30.68
C ARG A 168 -6.33 -18.18 -31.72
N GLU A 169 -5.94 -18.75 -32.86
CA GLU A 169 -6.88 -19.15 -33.92
C GLU A 169 -8.01 -20.05 -33.39
N GLY A 170 -7.69 -21.04 -32.56
CA GLY A 170 -8.67 -22.00 -32.03
C GLY A 170 -9.73 -21.38 -31.11
N TRP A 171 -9.55 -20.15 -30.63
CA TRP A 171 -10.58 -19.44 -29.85
C TRP A 171 -11.71 -18.91 -30.74
N LEU A 172 -11.51 -18.82 -32.05
CA LEU A 172 -12.54 -18.39 -33.00
C LEU A 172 -13.66 -19.43 -33.19
N ASP A 173 -13.44 -20.66 -32.73
CA ASP A 173 -14.38 -21.77 -32.78
C ASP A 173 -15.19 -21.89 -31.47
N ASP A 174 -14.98 -21.00 -30.50
CA ASP A 174 -15.73 -20.98 -29.24
C ASP A 174 -17.22 -20.76 -29.50
N ASP A 175 -18.06 -21.57 -28.84
CA ASP A 175 -19.51 -21.47 -28.89
C ASP A 175 -20.10 -20.94 -27.59
N ARG A 176 -21.42 -20.71 -27.58
CA ARG A 176 -22.11 -20.14 -26.41
C ARG A 176 -21.96 -21.01 -25.16
N GLU A 177 -21.90 -22.34 -25.30
CA GLU A 177 -21.71 -23.26 -24.17
C GLU A 177 -20.31 -23.11 -23.57
N THR A 178 -19.30 -23.01 -24.42
CA THR A 178 -17.91 -22.78 -24.04
C THR A 178 -17.75 -21.45 -23.30
N ILE A 179 -18.37 -20.38 -23.80
CA ILE A 179 -18.34 -19.06 -23.17
C ILE A 179 -19.05 -19.06 -21.80
N LEU A 180 -20.23 -19.69 -21.70
CA LEU A 180 -20.94 -19.81 -20.42
C LEU A 180 -20.12 -20.58 -19.38
N LYS A 181 -19.39 -21.61 -19.80
CA LYS A 181 -18.50 -22.35 -18.90
C LYS A 181 -17.34 -21.49 -18.39
N LEU A 182 -16.74 -20.67 -19.25
CA LEU A 182 -15.67 -19.74 -18.83
C LEU A 182 -16.16 -18.71 -17.81
N ILE A 183 -17.42 -18.26 -17.96
CA ILE A 183 -18.05 -17.33 -17.01
C ILE A 183 -18.25 -18.03 -15.65
N ASP A 184 -18.76 -19.27 -15.65
CA ASP A 184 -19.00 -20.05 -14.42
C ASP A 184 -17.71 -20.45 -13.69
N GLU A 185 -16.59 -20.59 -14.42
CA GLU A 185 -15.26 -20.84 -13.85
C GLU A 185 -14.71 -19.64 -13.06
N HIS A 186 -15.27 -18.43 -13.24
CA HIS A 186 -14.76 -17.17 -12.66
C HIS A 186 -15.85 -16.26 -12.08
N PRO A 187 -16.67 -16.72 -11.11
CA PRO A 187 -17.82 -15.97 -10.61
C PRO A 187 -17.46 -14.73 -9.76
N GLU A 188 -16.20 -14.63 -9.30
CA GLU A 188 -15.72 -13.50 -8.48
C GLU A 188 -15.00 -12.42 -9.31
N SER A 189 -14.88 -12.61 -10.64
CA SER A 189 -14.18 -11.67 -11.51
C SER A 189 -15.12 -10.57 -11.99
N VAL A 190 -14.87 -9.34 -11.51
CA VAL A 190 -15.56 -8.12 -11.96
C VAL A 190 -15.39 -7.90 -13.47
N ASP A 191 -14.20 -8.18 -14.02
CA ASP A 191 -13.92 -8.01 -15.46
C ASP A 191 -14.84 -8.90 -16.32
N ILE A 192 -15.02 -10.16 -15.93
CA ILE A 192 -15.89 -11.10 -16.64
C ILE A 192 -17.36 -10.70 -16.47
N GLU A 193 -17.76 -10.27 -15.27
CA GLU A 193 -19.12 -9.79 -15.01
C GLU A 193 -19.45 -8.56 -15.89
N MET A 194 -18.51 -7.62 -16.04
CA MET A 194 -18.64 -6.49 -16.96
C MET A 194 -18.76 -6.91 -18.43
N LEU A 195 -17.97 -7.87 -18.89
CA LEU A 195 -18.07 -8.36 -20.27
C LEU A 195 -19.42 -9.03 -20.53
N VAL A 196 -20.00 -9.71 -19.55
CA VAL A 196 -21.34 -10.31 -19.64
C VAL A 196 -22.44 -9.26 -19.60
N ALA A 197 -22.25 -8.15 -18.87
CA ALA A 197 -23.21 -7.05 -18.81
C ALA A 197 -23.58 -6.50 -20.20
N VAL A 198 -22.65 -6.56 -21.16
CA VAL A 198 -22.87 -6.14 -22.56
C VAL A 198 -24.00 -6.93 -23.23
N GLU A 199 -24.23 -8.19 -22.84
CA GLU A 199 -25.34 -9.03 -23.36
C GLU A 199 -26.69 -8.72 -22.70
N LEU A 200 -26.68 -8.04 -21.56
CA LEU A 200 -27.86 -7.75 -20.76
C LEU A 200 -28.09 -6.24 -20.67
N PRO A 201 -28.42 -5.55 -21.79
CA PRO A 201 -28.59 -4.10 -21.80
C PRO A 201 -29.76 -3.59 -20.93
N HIS A 202 -30.54 -4.51 -20.37
CA HIS A 202 -31.63 -4.25 -19.42
C HIS A 202 -31.20 -4.43 -17.94
N VAL A 203 -29.97 -4.87 -17.69
CA VAL A 203 -29.38 -5.05 -16.37
C VAL A 203 -28.38 -3.92 -16.14
N ASN A 204 -28.70 -3.02 -15.23
CA ASN A 204 -27.78 -1.97 -14.79
C ASN A 204 -26.94 -2.50 -13.64
N MET A 205 -25.64 -2.69 -13.88
CA MET A 205 -24.67 -3.10 -12.86
C MET A 205 -23.89 -1.89 -12.36
N HIS A 206 -23.71 -1.82 -11.04
CA HIS A 206 -22.92 -0.80 -10.38
C HIS A 206 -21.88 -1.48 -9.49
N TYR A 207 -20.62 -1.06 -9.62
CA TYR A 207 -19.49 -1.57 -8.86
C TYR A 207 -19.00 -0.52 -7.86
N LEU A 208 -18.83 -0.93 -6.62
CA LEU A 208 -18.21 -0.13 -5.56
C LEU A 208 -17.00 -0.88 -5.02
N ASP A 209 -15.82 -0.45 -5.45
CA ASP A 209 -14.55 -1.06 -5.08
C ASP A 209 -13.86 -0.30 -3.94
N PHE A 210 -13.21 -1.03 -3.03
CA PHE A 210 -12.48 -0.47 -1.90
C PHE A 210 -11.02 -0.93 -1.96
N ASP A 211 -10.09 0.04 -1.96
CA ASP A 211 -8.65 -0.25 -2.04
C ASP A 211 -8.10 -1.06 -0.85
N ARG A 212 -8.84 -1.06 0.28
CA ARG A 212 -8.51 -1.80 1.50
C ARG A 212 -9.78 -2.34 2.15
N PRO A 213 -9.73 -3.56 2.73
CA PRO A 213 -10.86 -4.12 3.47
C PRO A 213 -11.33 -3.23 4.62
N GLU A 214 -10.44 -2.46 5.25
CA GLU A 214 -10.74 -1.56 6.36
C GLU A 214 -11.29 -0.20 5.91
N ALA A 215 -11.30 0.09 4.60
CA ALA A 215 -11.79 1.35 4.03
C ALA A 215 -13.31 1.39 3.86
N TRP A 216 -14.02 0.30 4.18
CA TRP A 216 -15.48 0.25 4.10
C TRP A 216 -16.12 1.31 5.00
N ASN A 217 -17.04 2.09 4.43
CA ASN A 217 -17.77 3.14 5.14
C ASN A 217 -19.26 3.03 4.82
N ALA A 218 -20.09 2.86 5.87
CA ALA A 218 -21.53 2.71 5.74
C ALA A 218 -22.20 3.92 5.07
N ASP A 219 -21.68 5.13 5.28
CA ASP A 219 -22.20 6.34 4.61
C ASP A 219 -22.01 6.27 3.10
N VAL A 220 -20.83 5.82 2.65
CA VAL A 220 -20.50 5.66 1.23
C VAL A 220 -21.38 4.58 0.59
N LEU A 221 -21.54 3.44 1.27
CA LEU A 221 -22.40 2.35 0.82
C LEU A 221 -23.86 2.80 0.66
N VAL A 222 -24.42 3.43 1.71
CA VAL A 222 -25.82 3.90 1.69
C VAL A 222 -26.01 4.97 0.62
N ARG A 223 -25.09 5.92 0.52
CA ARG A 223 -25.14 6.96 -0.52
C ARG A 223 -25.11 6.34 -1.92
N HIS A 224 -24.23 5.39 -2.18
CA HIS A 224 -24.11 4.74 -3.48
C HIS A 224 -25.37 3.94 -3.84
N VAL A 225 -25.91 3.15 -2.92
CA VAL A 225 -27.16 2.40 -3.12
C VAL A 225 -28.35 3.33 -3.37
N LEU A 226 -28.44 4.44 -2.64
CA LEU A 226 -29.52 5.42 -2.84
C LEU A 226 -29.39 6.14 -4.18
N LEU A 227 -28.18 6.50 -4.59
CA LEU A 227 -27.94 7.09 -5.92
C LEU A 227 -28.33 6.11 -7.02
N MET A 228 -27.93 4.84 -6.92
CA MET A 228 -28.32 3.77 -7.85
C MET A 228 -29.85 3.61 -7.90
N ALA A 229 -30.52 3.51 -6.75
CA ALA A 229 -31.98 3.39 -6.71
C ALA A 229 -32.69 4.61 -7.32
N PHE A 230 -32.10 5.80 -7.18
CA PHE A 230 -32.63 7.03 -7.76
C PHE A 230 -32.46 7.09 -9.28
N THR A 231 -31.31 6.68 -9.83
CA THR A 231 -31.05 6.66 -11.28
C THR A 231 -31.95 5.63 -11.97
N LEU A 232 -32.10 4.43 -11.39
CA LEU A 232 -32.96 3.35 -11.92
C LEU A 232 -34.45 3.70 -11.98
N THR A 233 -34.91 4.61 -11.14
CA THR A 233 -36.35 4.96 -11.03
C THR A 233 -36.74 6.20 -11.83
N SER A 234 -35.76 6.98 -12.32
CA SER A 234 -35.99 8.35 -12.79
C SER A 234 -35.37 8.64 -14.17
N SER A 235 -35.61 7.76 -15.16
CA SER A 235 -35.06 7.89 -16.53
C SER A 235 -35.46 9.18 -17.27
N THR A 236 -36.57 9.81 -16.90
CA THR A 236 -37.04 11.09 -17.49
C THR A 236 -36.48 12.33 -16.80
N THR A 237 -35.97 12.22 -15.56
CA THR A 237 -35.50 13.36 -14.77
C THR A 237 -33.98 13.55 -14.91
N THR A 238 -33.26 12.51 -15.29
CA THR A 238 -31.80 12.54 -15.50
C THR A 238 -31.38 12.97 -16.91
N GLN A 239 -32.32 13.14 -17.86
CA GLN A 239 -32.03 13.50 -19.25
C GLN A 239 -31.31 14.86 -19.44
N GLU A 240 -31.45 15.78 -18.48
CA GLU A 240 -30.74 17.07 -18.45
C GLU A 240 -29.62 17.12 -17.40
N MET A 241 -29.39 16.03 -16.65
CA MET A 241 -28.28 15.94 -15.71
C MET A 241 -27.02 15.45 -16.42
N LEU A 242 -25.94 16.23 -16.31
CA LEU A 242 -24.60 15.87 -16.80
C LEU A 242 -23.97 14.64 -16.10
N TRP A 243 -24.63 14.14 -15.05
CA TRP A 243 -24.19 13.04 -14.18
C TRP A 243 -25.35 12.06 -14.07
N SER A 244 -25.43 11.09 -14.98
CA SER A 244 -26.59 10.20 -15.06
C SER A 244 -26.31 8.78 -14.60
N GLU A 245 -25.10 8.23 -14.77
CA GLU A 245 -24.78 6.87 -14.35
C GLU A 245 -23.30 6.79 -13.92
N GLU A 246 -23.04 6.34 -12.70
CA GLU A 246 -21.69 5.99 -12.21
C GLU A 246 -21.60 4.48 -12.07
N PRO A 247 -21.28 3.77 -13.17
CA PRO A 247 -21.28 2.31 -13.17
C PRO A 247 -20.16 1.75 -12.29
N GLU A 248 -19.11 2.53 -12.03
CA GLU A 248 -17.98 2.15 -11.19
C GLU A 248 -17.60 3.30 -10.27
N VAL A 249 -17.39 2.99 -8.99
CA VAL A 249 -16.91 3.91 -7.96
C VAL A 249 -15.79 3.22 -7.18
N LEU A 250 -14.65 3.89 -7.05
CA LEU A 250 -13.49 3.40 -6.32
C LEU A 250 -13.27 4.25 -5.06
N VAL A 251 -13.15 3.61 -3.90
CA VAL A 251 -12.74 4.27 -2.66
C VAL A 251 -11.27 3.99 -2.41
N LYS A 252 -10.43 5.04 -2.49
CA LYS A 252 -8.98 4.93 -2.30
C LYS A 252 -8.50 5.89 -1.23
N GLY A 253 -7.90 5.37 -0.16
CA GLY A 253 -7.41 6.21 0.96
C GLY A 253 -8.48 7.08 1.62
N GLY A 254 -9.75 6.68 1.54
CA GLY A 254 -10.90 7.46 2.04
C GLY A 254 -11.47 8.49 1.06
N GLU A 255 -10.90 8.62 -0.14
CA GLU A 255 -11.42 9.46 -1.21
C GLU A 255 -12.27 8.63 -2.19
N ILE A 256 -13.38 9.22 -2.67
CA ILE A 256 -14.25 8.60 -3.68
C ILE A 256 -13.79 9.06 -5.05
N LEU A 257 -13.43 8.10 -5.90
CA LEU A 257 -12.97 8.28 -7.26
C LEU A 257 -13.95 7.61 -8.23
N VAL A 258 -14.13 8.22 -9.39
CA VAL A 258 -14.96 7.69 -10.47
C VAL A 258 -14.07 7.57 -11.71
N PRO A 259 -13.86 6.37 -12.25
CA PRO A 259 -13.03 6.20 -13.43
C PRO A 259 -13.66 6.90 -14.64
N ARG A 260 -12.81 7.57 -15.41
CA ARG A 260 -13.18 8.22 -16.67
C ARG A 260 -12.12 7.86 -17.70
N ILE A 261 -12.57 7.43 -18.88
CA ILE A 261 -11.69 7.18 -20.00
C ILE A 261 -11.33 8.55 -20.61
N VAL A 262 -10.05 8.88 -20.58
CA VAL A 262 -9.51 10.11 -21.17
C VAL A 262 -8.52 9.71 -22.27
N PRO A 263 -8.47 10.42 -23.42
CA PRO A 263 -7.48 10.14 -24.45
C PRO A 263 -6.05 10.20 -23.90
N ASP A 264 -5.31 9.11 -24.01
CA ASP A 264 -3.86 9.11 -23.75
C ASP A 264 -3.13 9.62 -24.99
N HIS A 265 -2.83 10.91 -25.01
CA HIS A 265 -2.15 11.55 -26.14
C HIS A 265 -0.78 10.95 -26.45
N VAL A 266 -0.04 10.49 -25.44
CA VAL A 266 1.32 9.95 -25.61
C VAL A 266 1.28 8.55 -26.22
N ALA A 267 0.40 7.68 -25.71
CA ALA A 267 0.20 6.34 -26.27
C ALA A 267 -0.42 6.39 -27.67
N ASN A 268 -1.36 7.33 -27.91
CA ASN A 268 -2.00 7.50 -29.21
C ASN A 268 -1.03 8.01 -30.29
N GLU A 269 -0.04 8.85 -29.94
CA GLU A 269 0.97 9.33 -30.89
C GLU A 269 2.04 8.27 -31.23
N THR A 270 2.31 7.35 -30.31
CA THR A 270 3.33 6.29 -30.48
C THR A 270 2.79 5.03 -31.13
N THR A 271 1.47 4.86 -31.19
CA THR A 271 0.83 3.79 -31.96
C THR A 271 0.98 4.11 -33.45
N PRO A 272 1.69 3.29 -34.25
CA PRO A 272 1.86 3.58 -35.67
C PRO A 272 0.48 3.62 -36.33
N SER A 273 0.14 4.74 -36.94
CA SER A 273 -1.01 4.86 -37.81
C SER A 273 -0.84 3.89 -38.98
N VAL A 274 -1.46 2.72 -38.89
CA VAL A 274 -1.66 1.84 -40.05
C VAL A 274 -2.74 2.49 -40.91
N GLY A 275 -2.35 3.54 -41.64
CA GLY A 275 -3.29 4.39 -42.35
C GLY A 275 -2.63 5.37 -43.30
N LYS A 276 -1.99 4.86 -44.36
CA LYS A 276 -2.06 5.39 -45.72
C LYS A 276 -2.02 4.24 -46.72
#